data_AF-A0A382C6N0-F1
#
_entry.id   AF-A0A382C6N0-F1
#
_cell.length_a   1.000
_cell.length_b   1.000
_cell.length_c   1.000
_cell.angle_alpha   90.00
_cell.angle_beta   90.00
_cell.angle_gamma   90.00
#
_symmetry.space_group_name_H-M   'P 1'
#
loop_
_entity.id
_entity.type
_entity.pdbx_description
1 polymer ?
#
loop_
_entity_poly.entity_id
_entity_poly.type
_entity_poly.pdbx_seq_one_letter_code
_entity_poly.pdbx_strand_id
1 'polypeptide(L)' 'MSDYNFSIEAKNLNKTYNKNKGLSIKALVDFNINIPKGSIYGLLGPNGA' A
#
# COMPACT_ATOMS: atom_id res chain seq x y z
N MET A 1 -20.27 -14.85 -13.37
CA MET A 1 -19.15 -13.91 -13.45
C MET A 1 -18.61 -13.70 -12.05
N SER A 2 -17.31 -13.76 -11.80
CA SER A 2 -16.77 -13.31 -10.52
C SER A 2 -16.58 -11.79 -10.59
N ASP A 3 -17.54 -11.06 -10.02
CA ASP A 3 -17.72 -9.59 -10.07
C ASP A 3 -16.66 -8.79 -9.28
N TYR A 4 -15.43 -9.27 -9.25
CA TYR A 4 -14.31 -8.52 -8.68
C TYR A 4 -13.81 -7.56 -9.76
N ASN A 5 -14.22 -6.29 -9.68
CA ASN A 5 -13.76 -5.22 -10.57
C ASN A 5 -12.26 -4.92 -10.42
N PHE A 6 -11.68 -5.26 -9.26
CA PHE A 6 -10.26 -5.05 -8.96
C PHE A 6 -9.52 -6.40 -8.80
N SER A 7 -8.30 -6.46 -9.33
CA SER A 7 -7.34 -7.56 -9.11
C SER A 7 -6.60 -7.40 -7.79
N ILE A 8 -6.34 -6.17 -7.36
CA ILE A 8 -5.68 -5.86 -6.08
C ILE A 8 -6.48 -4.75 -5.40
N GLU A 9 -6.72 -4.90 -4.10
CA GLU A 9 -7.35 -3.88 -3.27
C GLU A 9 -6.60 -3.80 -1.94
N ALA A 10 -6.31 -2.58 -1.47
CA ALA A 10 -5.89 -2.30 -0.10
C ALA A 10 -6.74 -1.16 0.45
N LYS A 11 -7.21 -1.31 1.69
CA LYS A 11 -8.00 -0.29 2.41
C LYS A 11 -7.35 0.01 3.75
N ASN A 12 -7.11 1.29 4.02
CA ASN A 12 -6.53 1.80 5.26
C ASN A 12 -5.29 1.00 5.71
N LEU A 13 -4.43 0.62 4.75
CA LEU A 13 -3.27 -0.19 5.03
C LEU A 13 -2.21 0.66 5.74
N ASN A 14 -1.77 0.18 6.90
CA ASN A 14 -0.76 0.83 7.71
C ASN A 14 0.47 -0.08 7.84
N LYS A 15 1.66 0.51 7.76
CA LYS A 15 2.93 -0.19 7.98
C LYS A 15 3.80 0.63 8.92
N THR A 16 4.23 0.01 10.01
CA THR A 16 5.18 0.59 10.97
C THR A 16 6.39 -0.30 11.10
N TYR A 17 7.58 0.28 10.99
CA TYR A 17 8.84 -0.36 11.37
C TYR A 17 9.17 0.02 12.81
N ASN A 18 9.31 -0.98 13.66
CA ASN A 18 9.76 -0.79 15.03
C ASN A 18 11.27 -1.06 15.09
N LYS A 19 12.05 -0.09 15.56
CA LYS A 19 13.49 -0.20 15.78
C LYS A 19 13.79 -0.33 17.27
N ASN A 20 14.98 -0.83 17.58
CA ASN A 20 15.50 -0.90 18.94
C ASN A 20 15.48 0.49 19.60
N LYS A 21 15.30 0.53 20.93
CA LYS A 21 15.16 1.77 21.74
C LYS A 21 13.85 2.54 21.55
N GLY A 22 12.77 1.85 21.16
CA GLY A 22 11.42 2.42 21.15
C GLY A 22 11.13 3.40 20.01
N LEU A 23 11.99 3.45 18.99
CA LEU A 23 11.76 4.27 17.81
C LEU A 23 10.84 3.53 16.83
N SER A 24 9.65 4.07 16.58
CA SER A 24 8.71 3.55 15.59
C SER A 24 8.62 4.51 14.39
N ILE A 25 8.76 3.97 13.19
CA ILE A 25 8.68 4.72 11.93
C ILE A 25 7.45 4.24 11.17
N LYS A 26 6.48 5.13 10.96
CA LYS A 26 5.31 4.86 10.11
C LYS A 26 5.75 4.99 8.64
N ALA A 27 5.78 3.87 7.92
CA ALA A 27 6.16 3.81 6.50
C ALA A 27 4.96 3.90 5.56
N LEU A 28 3.81 3.33 5.95
CA LEU A 28 2.54 3.55 5.25
C LEU A 28 1.51 3.98 6.28
N VAL A 29 0.76 5.03 5.98
CA VAL A 29 -0.34 5.55 6.82
C VAL A 29 -1.59 5.59 5.96
N ASP A 30 -2.60 4.83 6.37
CA ASP A 30 -3.91 4.76 5.71
C ASP A 30 -3.84 4.64 4.18
N PHE A 31 -2.96 3.77 3.68
CA PHE A 31 -2.77 3.56 2.25
C PHE A 31 -3.98 2.83 1.65
N ASN A 32 -4.53 3.41 0.58
CA ASN A 32 -5.66 2.87 -0.16
C ASN A 32 -5.30 2.72 -1.63
N ILE A 33 -5.55 1.56 -2.23
CA ILE A 33 -5.36 1.36 -3.67
C ILE A 33 -6.33 0.32 -4.22
N ASN A 34 -6.86 0.57 -5.40
CA ASN A 34 -7.70 -0.35 -6.15
C ASN A 34 -7.10 -0.51 -7.55
N ILE A 35 -6.63 -1.69 -7.91
CA ILE A 35 -6.02 -1.97 -9.22
C ILE A 35 -7.00 -2.80 -10.04
N PRO A 36 -7.59 -2.23 -11.12
CA PRO A 36 -8.49 -2.96 -12.01
C PRO A 36 -7.83 -4.15 -12.70
N LYS A 37 -8.62 -5.17 -13.04
CA LYS A 37 -8.17 -6.28 -13.87
C LYS A 37 -7.65 -5.77 -15.23
N GLY A 38 -6.55 -6.34 -15.71
CA GLY A 38 -5.97 -6.01 -17.01
C GLY A 38 -5.24 -4.66 -17.08
N SER A 39 -4.93 -4.05 -15.93
CA SER A 39 -4.22 -2.77 -15.87
C SER A 39 -2.81 -2.91 -15.32
N ILE A 40 -1.92 -1.99 -15.71
CA ILE A 40 -0.53 -1.89 -15.23
C ILE A 40 -0.36 -0.57 -14.49
N TYR A 41 0.17 -0.63 -13.27
CA TYR A 41 0.38 0.53 -12.38
C TYR A 41 1.87 0.62 -12.02
N GLY A 42 2.41 1.83 -12.04
CA GLY A 42 3.74 2.14 -11.51
C GLY A 42 3.61 2.90 -10.21
N LEU A 43 4.24 2.40 -9.14
CA LEU A 43 4.41 3.16 -7.90
C LEU A 43 5.67 4.02 -8.04
N LEU A 44 5.51 5.34 -8.02
CA LEU A 44 6.58 6.31 -8.20
C LEU A 44 6.73 7.16 -6.94
N GLY A 45 7.97 7.41 -6.54
CA GLY A 45 8.30 8.24 -5.40
C GLY A 45 9.80 8.48 -5.27
N PRO A 46 10.22 9.47 -4.46
CA PRO A 46 11.62 9.67 -4.12
C PRO A 46 12.18 8.48 -3.33
N ASN A 47 13.50 8.41 -3.19
CA ASN A 47 14.15 7.37 -2.39
C ASN A 47 13.61 7.37 -0.95
N GLY A 48 13.06 6.23 -0.53
CA GLY A 48 12.49 6.04 0.81
C GLY A 48 11.00 6.35 0.93
N ALA A 49 10.30 6.57 -0.19
CA ALA A 49 8.83 6.61 -0.24
C ALA A 49 8.17 5.23 -0.07
#